data_AF-A0A935I8B4-F1
#
_entry.id   AF-A0A935I8B4-F1
#
_cell.length_a   1.000
_cell.length_b   1.000
_cell.length_c   1.000
_cell.angle_alpha   90.00
_cell.angle_beta   90.00
_cell.angle_gamma   90.00
#
_symmetry.space_group_name_H-M   'P 1'
#
loop_
_entity.id
_entity.type
_entity.pdbx_description
1 polymer ?
#
loop_
_entity_poly.entity_id
_entity_poly.type
_entity_poly.pdbx_seq_one_letter_code
_entity_poly.pdbx_strand_id
1 'polypeptide(L)'
;MKYEEFIKLFQTKVNSLSKGKQLDLAVSVCKRLLPDYQQFYIENNWGNPDILLDSIKICELFNGNEASLELVKEMLPKVNEIIPNTEDFGNATYALNASAGVYEALEFLIDNDKIHIFNIGIYLTDTIDFKVQEEDELTQQQIDNHPKMIEVQKYLVEG
;
A
#
# COMPACT_ATOMS: atom_id res chain seq x y z
N MET A 1 -1.58 14.61 -15.60
CA MET A 1 -0.14 14.31 -15.52
C MET A 1 0.07 12.99 -16.23
N LYS A 2 1.10 12.82 -17.06
CA LYS A 2 1.33 11.49 -17.68
C LYS A 2 1.83 10.52 -16.61
N TYR A 3 1.53 9.23 -16.72
CA TYR A 3 1.98 8.24 -15.74
C TYR A 3 3.51 8.25 -15.53
N GLU A 4 4.32 8.35 -16.59
CA GLU A 4 5.78 8.43 -16.48
C GLU A 4 6.28 9.67 -15.72
N GLU A 5 5.55 10.78 -15.81
CA GLU A 5 5.84 12.02 -15.09
C GLU A 5 5.50 11.86 -13.61
N PHE A 6 4.35 11.23 -13.32
CA PHE A 6 3.97 10.85 -11.96
C PHE A 6 5.05 9.99 -11.29
N ILE A 7 5.51 8.92 -11.93
CA ILE A 7 6.53 8.03 -11.37
C ILE A 7 7.79 8.79 -10.96
N LYS A 8 8.28 9.68 -11.83
CA LYS A 8 9.48 10.50 -11.55
C LYS A 8 9.24 11.45 -10.38
N LEU A 9 8.09 12.13 -10.35
CA LEU A 9 7.74 13.07 -9.29
C LEU A 9 7.56 12.35 -7.95
N PHE A 10 6.88 11.21 -7.95
CA PHE A 10 6.66 10.43 -6.74
C PHE A 10 7.97 9.85 -6.19
N GLN A 11 8.82 9.30 -7.05
CA GLN A 11 10.15 8.83 -6.63
C GLN A 11 11.01 9.98 -6.06
N THR A 12 10.95 11.17 -6.67
CA THR A 12 11.62 12.38 -6.17
C THR A 12 11.09 12.78 -4.79
N LYS A 13 9.76 12.78 -4.63
CA LYS A 13 9.08 13.06 -3.36
C LYS A 13 9.52 12.08 -2.28
N VAL A 14 9.40 10.77 -2.49
CA VAL A 14 9.81 9.73 -1.53
C VAL A 14 11.27 9.92 -1.13
N ASN A 15 12.17 10.20 -2.07
CA ASN A 15 13.58 10.41 -1.78
C ASN A 15 13.87 11.65 -0.94
N SER A 16 13.04 12.69 -1.05
CA SER A 16 13.17 13.95 -0.32
C SER A 16 12.61 13.91 1.12
N LEU A 17 11.72 12.96 1.43
CA LEU A 17 11.11 12.84 2.75
C LEU A 17 12.12 12.31 3.79
N SER A 18 11.95 12.75 5.04
CA SER A 18 12.63 12.12 6.18
C SER A 18 12.01 10.75 6.49
N LYS A 19 12.75 9.86 7.16
CA LYS A 19 12.27 8.51 7.53
C LYS A 19 10.90 8.53 8.20
N GLY A 20 10.68 9.44 9.16
CA GLY A 20 9.38 9.59 9.83
C GLY A 20 8.25 9.94 8.85
N LYS A 21 8.48 10.91 7.95
CA LYS A 21 7.47 11.29 6.95
C LYS A 21 7.23 10.20 5.90
N GLN A 22 8.24 9.41 5.58
CA GLN A 22 8.09 8.23 4.73
C GLN A 22 7.17 7.20 5.38
N LEU A 23 7.38 6.93 6.67
CA LEU A 23 6.53 6.03 7.45
C LEU A 23 5.10 6.56 7.59
N ASP A 24 4.93 7.87 7.83
CA ASP A 24 3.61 8.52 7.88
C ASP A 24 2.84 8.32 6.57
N LEU A 25 3.52 8.51 5.43
CA LEU A 25 2.95 8.27 4.10
C LEU A 25 2.55 6.80 3.92
N ALA A 26 3.45 5.86 4.26
CA ALA A 26 3.18 4.43 4.16
C ALA A 26 1.96 4.02 4.99
N VAL A 27 1.90 4.44 6.26
CA VAL A 27 0.75 4.19 7.16
C VAL A 27 -0.53 4.76 6.57
N SER A 28 -0.49 6.00 6.08
CA SER A 28 -1.67 6.66 5.50
C SER A 28 -2.19 5.92 4.27
N VAL A 29 -1.29 5.44 3.40
CA VAL A 29 -1.66 4.60 2.25
C VAL A 29 -2.22 3.24 2.69
N CYS A 30 -1.56 2.55 3.61
CA CYS A 30 -2.03 1.25 4.11
C CYS A 30 -3.44 1.34 4.71
N LYS A 31 -3.74 2.40 5.45
CA LYS A 31 -5.09 2.65 5.98
C LYS A 31 -6.13 2.90 4.89
N ARG A 32 -5.75 3.55 3.78
CA ARG A 32 -6.65 3.77 2.64
C ARG A 32 -6.95 2.46 1.89
N LEU A 33 -6.00 1.53 1.84
CA LEU A 33 -6.15 0.23 1.18
C LEU A 33 -6.82 -0.82 2.07
N LEU A 34 -6.73 -0.70 3.40
CA LEU A 34 -7.27 -1.67 4.34
C LEU A 34 -8.74 -2.09 4.10
N PRO A 35 -9.68 -1.19 3.75
CA PRO A 35 -11.07 -1.58 3.48
C PRO A 35 -11.19 -2.62 2.35
N ASP A 36 -10.27 -2.61 1.39
CA ASP A 36 -10.30 -3.56 0.28
C ASP A 36 -9.95 -4.98 0.74
N TYR A 37 -9.00 -5.12 1.67
CA TYR A 37 -8.72 -6.41 2.30
C TYR A 37 -9.89 -6.89 3.16
N GLN A 38 -10.53 -5.97 3.90
CA GLN A 38 -11.69 -6.30 4.73
C GLN A 38 -12.85 -6.83 3.88
N GLN A 39 -13.11 -6.19 2.74
CA GLN A 39 -14.13 -6.65 1.80
C GLN A 39 -13.81 -8.04 1.27
N PHE A 40 -12.56 -8.27 0.84
CA PHE A 40 -12.11 -9.59 0.39
C PHE A 40 -12.28 -10.67 1.47
N TYR A 41 -11.94 -10.37 2.72
CA TYR A 41 -12.14 -11.28 3.85
C TYR A 41 -13.62 -11.64 4.04
N ILE A 42 -14.52 -10.67 3.93
CA ILE A 42 -15.97 -10.89 4.03
C ILE A 42 -16.46 -11.83 2.91
N GLU A 43 -15.95 -11.65 1.69
CA GLU A 43 -16.39 -12.39 0.51
C GLU A 43 -15.82 -13.82 0.46
N ASN A 44 -14.56 -14.00 0.88
CA ASN A 44 -13.82 -15.25 0.70
C ASN A 44 -13.59 -16.01 2.01
N ASN A 45 -13.87 -15.39 3.16
CA ASN A 45 -13.59 -15.94 4.49
C ASN A 45 -12.15 -16.46 4.63
N TRP A 46 -11.20 -15.69 4.12
CA TRP A 46 -9.78 -16.06 4.07
C TRP A 46 -8.88 -14.93 4.58
N GLY A 47 -7.82 -15.30 5.29
CA GLY A 47 -6.88 -14.35 5.91
C GLY A 47 -7.40 -13.78 7.23
N ASN A 48 -6.84 -12.65 7.67
CA ASN A 48 -7.22 -12.02 8.93
C ASN A 48 -6.96 -10.49 8.92
N PRO A 49 -8.00 -9.64 8.80
CA PRO A 49 -7.84 -8.19 8.79
C PRO A 49 -7.22 -7.61 10.07
N ASP A 50 -7.35 -8.28 11.22
CA ASP A 50 -6.79 -7.80 12.49
C ASP A 50 -5.26 -7.81 12.46
N ILE A 51 -4.64 -8.76 11.73
CA ILE A 51 -3.18 -8.80 11.54
C ILE A 51 -2.71 -7.54 10.81
N LEU A 52 -3.44 -7.09 9.78
CA LEU A 52 -3.08 -5.86 9.06
C LEU A 52 -3.28 -4.62 9.93
N LEU A 53 -4.37 -4.56 10.71
CA LEU A 53 -4.63 -3.48 11.66
C LEU A 53 -3.53 -3.36 12.73
N ASP A 54 -3.16 -4.48 13.34
CA ASP A 54 -2.09 -4.54 14.34
C ASP A 54 -0.74 -4.15 13.75
N SER A 55 -0.45 -4.59 12.52
CA SER A 55 0.77 -4.21 11.79
C SER A 55 0.83 -2.71 11.50
N ILE A 56 -0.26 -2.11 11.03
CA ILE A 56 -0.35 -0.66 10.82
C ILE A 56 -0.10 0.08 12.13
N LYS A 57 -0.67 -0.40 13.25
CA LYS A 57 -0.46 0.19 14.57
C LYS A 57 0.98 0.05 15.07
N ILE A 58 1.65 -1.07 14.79
CA ILE A 58 3.08 -1.24 15.06
C ILE A 58 3.88 -0.18 14.31
N CYS A 59 3.58 0.06 13.03
CA CYS A 59 4.22 1.11 12.24
C CYS A 59 4.01 2.50 12.85
N GLU A 60 2.79 2.83 13.28
CA GLU A 60 2.49 4.13 13.91
C GLU A 60 3.22 4.38 15.22
N LEU A 61 3.40 3.33 16.02
CA LEU A 61 4.02 3.40 17.34
C LEU A 61 5.53 3.13 17.30
N PHE A 62 6.08 2.88 16.12
CA PHE A 62 7.49 2.53 15.95
C PHE A 62 8.39 3.67 16.42
N ASN A 63 9.29 3.38 17.36
CA ASN A 63 10.19 4.36 17.94
C ASN A 63 11.68 4.04 17.70
N GLY A 64 11.97 2.97 16.95
CA GLY A 64 13.34 2.57 16.59
C GLY A 64 14.11 1.85 17.67
N ASN A 65 13.51 1.56 18.83
CA ASN A 65 14.16 0.75 19.86
C ASN A 65 14.12 -0.75 19.51
N GLU A 66 14.97 -1.54 20.17
CA GLU A 66 15.09 -2.98 19.94
C GLU A 66 13.76 -3.72 20.07
N ALA A 67 12.97 -3.42 21.12
CA ALA A 67 11.67 -4.05 21.34
C ALA A 67 10.69 -3.78 20.18
N SER A 68 10.65 -2.56 19.64
CA SER A 68 9.79 -2.21 18.50
C SER A 68 10.25 -2.90 17.22
N LEU A 69 11.55 -3.11 17.04
CA LEU A 69 12.09 -3.84 15.90
C LEU A 69 11.79 -5.35 15.98
N GLU A 70 11.86 -5.95 17.17
CA GLU A 70 11.48 -7.35 17.36
C GLU A 70 9.98 -7.56 17.07
N LEU A 71 9.11 -6.63 17.50
CA LEU A 71 7.67 -6.68 17.14
C LEU A 71 7.45 -6.65 15.62
N VAL A 72 8.20 -5.81 14.89
CA VAL A 72 8.14 -5.76 13.42
C VAL A 72 8.54 -7.11 12.83
N LYS A 73 9.66 -7.70 13.26
CA LYS A 73 10.14 -9.00 12.78
C LYS A 73 9.18 -10.15 13.09
N GLU A 74 8.53 -10.11 14.25
CA GLU A 74 7.52 -11.11 14.63
C GLU A 74 6.23 -11.00 13.81
N MET A 75 5.87 -9.79 13.39
CA MET A 75 4.63 -9.53 12.65
C MET A 75 4.78 -9.84 11.15
N LEU A 76 5.95 -9.61 10.59
CA LEU A 76 6.25 -9.77 9.17
C LEU A 76 5.87 -11.16 8.59
N PRO A 77 6.24 -12.32 9.19
CA PRO A 77 5.79 -13.61 8.69
C PRO A 77 4.26 -13.80 8.81
N LYS A 78 3.62 -13.21 9.83
CA LYS A 78 2.15 -13.31 10.00
C LYS A 78 1.41 -12.53 8.90
N VAL A 79 1.93 -11.37 8.51
CA VAL A 79 1.39 -10.63 7.36
C VAL A 79 1.59 -11.43 6.09
N ASN A 80 2.77 -11.99 5.87
CA ASN A 80 3.06 -12.79 4.67
C ASN A 80 2.09 -13.98 4.49
N GLU A 81 1.74 -14.67 5.57
CA GLU A 81 0.80 -15.80 5.53
C GLU A 81 -0.62 -15.40 5.09
N ILE A 82 -0.98 -14.12 5.20
CA ILE A 82 -2.31 -13.61 4.87
C ILE A 82 -2.35 -12.76 3.60
N ILE A 83 -1.26 -12.75 2.81
CA ILE A 83 -1.24 -12.16 1.48
C ILE A 83 -1.93 -13.16 0.52
N PRO A 84 -3.06 -12.79 -0.11
CA PRO A 84 -3.77 -13.72 -0.98
C PRO A 84 -3.01 -13.95 -2.28
N ASN A 85 -3.00 -15.20 -2.73
CA ASN A 85 -2.52 -15.56 -4.06
C ASN A 85 -3.63 -15.36 -5.10
N THR A 86 -3.38 -14.58 -6.14
CA THR A 86 -4.36 -14.30 -7.20
C THR A 86 -4.70 -15.52 -8.05
N GLU A 87 -3.89 -16.59 -8.02
CA GLU A 87 -4.23 -17.86 -8.67
C GLU A 87 -5.33 -18.63 -7.91
N ASP A 88 -5.37 -18.46 -6.58
CA ASP A 88 -6.35 -19.13 -5.71
C ASP A 88 -7.68 -18.37 -5.66
N PHE A 89 -7.66 -17.07 -5.96
CA PHE A 89 -8.80 -16.17 -5.85
C PHE A 89 -8.89 -15.25 -7.06
N GLY A 90 -9.95 -15.37 -7.86
CA GLY A 90 -10.10 -14.61 -9.11
C GLY A 90 -9.99 -13.09 -8.94
N ASN A 91 -10.61 -12.52 -7.89
CA ASN A 91 -10.59 -11.07 -7.59
C ASN A 91 -9.86 -10.77 -6.27
N ALA A 92 -8.62 -11.23 -6.11
CA ALA A 92 -7.81 -10.93 -4.93
C ALA A 92 -6.93 -9.68 -5.03
N THR A 93 -6.86 -9.04 -6.20
CA THR A 93 -5.86 -7.98 -6.47
C THR A 93 -5.90 -6.82 -5.46
N TYR A 94 -7.09 -6.40 -5.01
CA TYR A 94 -7.18 -5.31 -4.03
C TYR A 94 -6.67 -5.72 -2.65
N ALA A 95 -7.00 -6.95 -2.23
CA ALA A 95 -6.51 -7.50 -0.98
C ALA A 95 -5.00 -7.81 -1.03
N LEU A 96 -4.50 -8.26 -2.19
CA LEU A 96 -3.07 -8.39 -2.44
C LEU A 96 -2.37 -7.04 -2.26
N ASN A 97 -2.81 -5.99 -2.95
CA ASN A 97 -2.22 -4.65 -2.84
C ASN A 97 -2.25 -4.10 -1.40
N ALA A 98 -3.37 -4.28 -0.69
CA ALA A 98 -3.52 -3.84 0.69
C ALA A 98 -2.57 -4.56 1.64
N SER A 99 -2.54 -5.89 1.58
CA SER A 99 -1.68 -6.73 2.44
C SER A 99 -0.19 -6.57 2.11
N ALA A 100 0.17 -6.51 0.83
CA ALA A 100 1.52 -6.23 0.36
C ALA A 100 2.00 -4.83 0.79
N GLY A 101 1.13 -3.82 0.75
CA GLY A 101 1.47 -2.48 1.23
C GLY A 101 1.86 -2.47 2.72
N VAL A 102 1.13 -3.21 3.55
CA VAL A 102 1.46 -3.38 4.98
C VAL A 102 2.76 -4.15 5.15
N TYR A 103 2.98 -5.20 4.36
CA TYR A 103 4.23 -5.98 4.38
C TYR A 103 5.45 -5.10 4.05
N GLU A 104 5.40 -4.34 2.96
CA GLU A 104 6.47 -3.40 2.56
C GLU A 104 6.73 -2.34 3.66
N ALA A 105 5.68 -1.89 4.36
CA ALA A 105 5.86 -0.93 5.46
C ALA A 105 6.66 -1.54 6.63
N LEU A 106 6.48 -2.83 6.92
CA LEU A 106 7.26 -3.55 7.93
C LEU A 106 8.70 -3.78 7.46
N GLU A 107 8.92 -4.18 6.19
CA GLU A 107 10.26 -4.32 5.60
C GLU A 107 11.06 -3.01 5.66
N PHE A 108 10.42 -1.88 5.33
CA PHE A 108 11.03 -0.55 5.43
C PHE A 108 11.56 -0.24 6.85
N LEU A 109 10.88 -0.70 7.89
CA LEU A 109 11.31 -0.49 9.26
C LEU A 109 12.57 -1.30 9.61
N ILE A 110 12.82 -2.39 8.89
CA ILE A 110 13.98 -3.27 9.05
C ILE A 110 15.18 -2.72 8.28
N ASP A 111 15.04 -2.49 6.98
CA ASP A 111 16.18 -2.20 6.10
C ASP A 111 16.35 -0.71 5.75
N ASN A 112 15.31 0.10 5.92
CA ASN A 112 15.22 1.51 5.55
C ASN A 112 15.31 1.78 4.04
N ASP A 113 15.04 0.79 3.19
CA ASP A 113 15.03 1.00 1.74
C ASP A 113 13.76 1.75 1.31
N LYS A 114 13.99 2.89 0.66
CA LYS A 114 12.91 3.78 0.21
C LYS A 114 12.08 3.16 -0.92
N ILE A 115 12.57 2.09 -1.55
CA ILE A 115 11.81 1.37 -2.57
C ILE A 115 10.48 0.86 -2.01
N HIS A 116 10.45 0.46 -0.74
CA HIS A 116 9.23 -0.01 -0.07
C HIS A 116 8.14 1.06 -0.06
N ILE A 117 8.51 2.30 0.29
CA ILE A 117 7.60 3.43 0.33
C ILE A 117 7.06 3.77 -1.06
N PHE A 118 7.92 3.64 -2.08
CA PHE A 118 7.53 3.81 -3.46
C PHE A 118 6.53 2.71 -3.89
N ASN A 119 6.83 1.43 -3.63
CA ASN A 119 5.95 0.31 -3.96
C ASN A 119 4.56 0.47 -3.33
N ILE A 120 4.50 0.87 -2.06
CA ILE A 120 3.23 1.12 -1.35
C ILE A 120 2.37 2.16 -2.09
N GLY A 121 2.98 3.25 -2.58
CA GLY A 121 2.26 4.24 -3.38
C GLY A 121 1.80 3.69 -4.73
N ILE A 122 2.58 2.82 -5.36
CA ILE A 122 2.19 2.14 -6.62
C ILE A 122 1.01 1.21 -6.39
N TYR A 123 0.99 0.42 -5.31
CA TYR A 123 -0.17 -0.42 -4.99
C TYR A 123 -1.46 0.38 -4.83
N LEU A 124 -1.37 1.61 -4.32
CA LEU A 124 -2.51 2.50 -4.27
C LEU A 124 -2.96 2.96 -5.66
N THR A 125 -2.03 3.37 -6.54
CA THR A 125 -2.41 3.75 -7.91
C THR A 125 -2.98 2.59 -8.70
N ASP A 126 -2.39 1.40 -8.58
CA ASP A 126 -2.86 0.18 -9.25
C ASP A 126 -4.28 -0.17 -8.77
N THR A 127 -4.54 -0.08 -7.47
CA THR A 127 -5.88 -0.30 -6.91
C THR A 127 -6.90 0.69 -7.45
N ILE A 128 -6.53 1.97 -7.63
CA ILE A 128 -7.42 2.96 -8.23
C ILE A 128 -7.61 2.72 -9.74
N ASP A 129 -6.57 2.31 -10.45
CA ASP A 129 -6.62 1.96 -11.87
C ASP A 129 -7.65 0.85 -12.10
N PHE A 130 -7.52 -0.28 -11.39
CA PHE A 130 -8.46 -1.39 -11.46
C PHE A 130 -9.90 -0.98 -11.12
N LYS A 131 -10.11 -0.20 -10.04
CA LYS A 131 -11.46 0.28 -9.67
C LYS A 131 -12.09 1.16 -10.74
N VAL A 132 -11.29 1.94 -11.46
CA VAL A 132 -11.77 2.76 -12.58
C VAL A 132 -12.11 1.89 -13.80
N GLN A 133 -11.33 0.84 -14.06
CA GLN A 133 -11.59 -0.10 -15.14
C GLN A 133 -12.83 -1.00 -14.91
N GLU A 134 -13.19 -1.28 -13.66
CA GLU A 134 -14.43 -2.00 -13.32
C GLU A 134 -15.70 -1.18 -13.59
N GLU A 135 -15.60 0.16 -13.58
CA GLU A 135 -16.73 1.06 -13.84
C GLU A 135 -17.00 1.21 -15.34
N ASP A 136 -15.93 1.36 -16.14
CA ASP A 136 -15.99 1.54 -17.59
C ASP A 136 -14.73 0.94 -18.25
N GLU A 137 -14.88 0.37 -19.46
CA GLU A 137 -13.72 -0.02 -20.29
C GLU A 137 -13.01 1.24 -20.82
N LEU A 138 -12.04 1.73 -20.05
CA LEU A 138 -11.26 2.92 -20.37
C LEU A 138 -9.89 2.57 -20.96
N THR A 139 -9.45 3.35 -21.94
CA THR A 139 -8.04 3.32 -22.38
C THR A 139 -7.13 3.91 -21.29
N GLN A 140 -5.83 3.57 -21.32
CA GLN A 140 -4.86 4.14 -20.38
C GLN A 140 -4.88 5.67 -20.37
N GLN A 141 -5.03 6.31 -21.53
CA GLN A 141 -5.12 7.77 -21.62
C GLN A 141 -6.35 8.32 -20.90
N GLN A 142 -7.48 7.60 -20.92
CA GLN A 142 -8.68 8.01 -20.19
C GLN A 142 -8.48 7.82 -18.69
N ILE A 143 -7.83 6.73 -18.25
CA ILE A 143 -7.52 6.50 -16.84
C ILE A 143 -6.57 7.57 -16.29
N ASP A 144 -5.50 7.90 -17.03
CA ASP A 144 -4.55 8.96 -16.66
C ASP A 144 -5.22 10.34 -16.44
N ASN A 145 -6.36 10.57 -17.10
CA ASN A 145 -7.16 11.79 -16.96
C ASN A 145 -8.39 11.62 -16.05
N HIS A 146 -8.60 10.43 -15.49
CA HIS A 146 -9.75 10.15 -14.64
C HIS A 146 -9.63 10.92 -13.31
N PRO A 147 -10.70 11.56 -12.81
CA PRO A 147 -10.63 12.36 -11.59
C PRO A 147 -10.05 11.61 -10.38
N LYS A 148 -10.41 10.33 -10.19
CA LYS A 148 -9.88 9.49 -9.11
C LYS A 148 -8.37 9.25 -9.23
N MET A 149 -7.87 9.06 -10.46
CA MET A 149 -6.44 8.85 -10.71
C MET A 149 -5.64 10.15 -10.49
N ILE A 150 -6.16 11.29 -10.96
CA ILE A 150 -5.55 12.60 -10.71
C ILE A 150 -5.48 12.89 -9.20
N GLU A 151 -6.57 12.63 -8.48
CA GLU A 151 -6.63 12.84 -7.03
C GLU A 151 -5.58 12.00 -6.29
N VAL A 152 -5.48 10.71 -6.60
CA VAL A 152 -4.55 9.82 -5.89
C VAL A 152 -3.10 10.14 -6.21
N GLN A 153 -2.76 10.46 -7.46
CA GLN A 153 -1.42 10.87 -7.84
C GLN A 153 -1.04 12.19 -7.16
N LYS A 154 -1.98 13.14 -7.07
CA LYS A 154 -1.78 14.41 -6.36
C LYS A 154 -1.55 14.15 -4.87
N TYR A 155 -2.36 13.30 -4.25
CA TYR A 155 -2.18 12.90 -2.85
C TYR A 155 -0.79 12.33 -2.58
N LEU A 156 -0.26 11.47 -3.46
CA LEU A 156 1.07 10.85 -3.30
C LEU A 156 2.24 11.82 -3.52
N VAL A 157 2.09 12.80 -4.42
CA VAL A 157 3.16 13.76 -4.74
C VAL A 157 3.15 14.98 -3.80
N GLU A 158 1.97 15.46 -3.40
CA GLU A 158 1.82 16.70 -2.63
C GLU A 158 1.63 16.47 -1.13
N GLY A 159 1.01 15.36 -0.71
CA GLY A 159 0.83 15.00 0.70
C GLY A 159 2.13 14.78 1.44
#